data_AF-A0A7S2QKT9-F1
#
_entry.id   AF-A0A7S2QKT9-F1
#
_cell.length_a   1.000
_cell.length_b   1.000
_cell.length_c   1.000
_cell.angle_alpha   90.00
_cell.angle_beta   90.00
_cell.angle_gamma   90.00
#
_symmetry.space_group_name_H-M   'P 1'
#
loop_
_entity.id
_entity.type
_entity.pdbx_description
1 polymer ?
#
loop_
_entity_poly.entity_id
_entity_poly.type
_entity_poly.pdbx_seq_one_letter_code
_entity_poly.pdbx_strand_id
1 'polypeptide(L)'
;MQIAANPTVVCVSADDVPADVQDKARALEMGKEDLAGKPDDVKAKIVEGRLKKHFTEMALLGQKWLKDEDMTVEDVLKARIAKLGENLVIRRFTRLTLGEGLEKRDADFAAGVEAELAKYRADPNAAPATDSEAPEEEAPKADAPKAEAPREEPGAAAAAPAAPAVSAADVKALRMRSGAGILDSKKALAETGGGMEKALEWVEK
;
A
#
# COMPACT_ATOMS: atom_id res chain seq x y z
N MET A 1 9.78 -8.50 -13.58
CA MET A 1 9.14 -8.68 -12.26
C MET A 1 10.09 -9.28 -11.23
N GLN A 2 10.79 -10.39 -11.49
CA GLN A 2 11.70 -11.04 -10.53
C GLN A 2 12.65 -10.08 -9.77
N ILE A 3 13.41 -9.26 -10.49
CA ILE A 3 14.40 -8.32 -9.91
C ILE A 3 13.74 -7.27 -9.00
N ALA A 4 12.51 -6.85 -9.33
CA ALA A 4 11.78 -5.86 -8.53
C ALA A 4 11.19 -6.48 -7.26
N ALA A 5 10.83 -7.76 -7.31
CA ALA A 5 10.19 -8.47 -6.20
C ALA A 5 11.17 -8.84 -5.08
N ASN A 6 12.46 -8.97 -5.38
CA ASN A 6 13.46 -9.35 -4.37
C ASN A 6 14.55 -8.27 -4.17
N PRO A 7 14.51 -7.52 -3.05
CA PRO A 7 15.48 -6.47 -2.78
C PRO A 7 16.87 -7.00 -2.37
N THR A 8 17.00 -8.27 -1.99
CA THR A 8 18.29 -8.85 -1.56
C THR A 8 19.21 -9.17 -2.72
N VAL A 9 18.70 -9.16 -3.95
CA VAL A 9 19.46 -9.48 -5.16
C VAL A 9 20.26 -8.27 -5.61
N VAL A 10 21.58 -8.42 -5.66
CA VAL A 10 22.54 -7.34 -5.97
C VAL A 10 23.44 -7.68 -7.15
N CYS A 11 23.70 -8.96 -7.41
CA CYS A 11 24.53 -9.44 -8.52
C CYS A 11 23.78 -10.43 -9.43
N VAL A 12 24.30 -10.68 -10.63
CA VAL A 12 23.67 -11.64 -11.58
C VAL A 12 23.98 -13.07 -11.15
N SER A 13 25.26 -13.38 -10.95
CA SER A 13 25.77 -14.66 -10.47
C SER A 13 26.58 -14.51 -9.18
N ALA A 14 26.82 -15.60 -8.47
CA ALA A 14 27.68 -15.60 -7.29
C ALA A 14 29.14 -15.27 -7.63
N ASP A 15 29.56 -15.54 -8.87
CA ASP A 15 30.92 -15.26 -9.36
C ASP A 15 31.15 -13.77 -9.65
N ASP A 16 30.08 -12.98 -9.81
CA ASP A 16 30.17 -11.53 -10.04
C ASP A 16 30.48 -10.73 -8.76
N VAL A 17 30.57 -11.40 -7.60
CA VAL A 17 30.88 -10.75 -6.33
C VAL A 17 32.38 -10.40 -6.28
N PRO A 18 32.78 -9.13 -6.09
CA PRO A 18 34.19 -8.75 -6.05
C PRO A 18 34.97 -9.47 -4.95
N ALA A 19 36.22 -9.86 -5.23
CA ALA A 19 37.09 -10.58 -4.29
C ALA A 19 37.24 -9.86 -2.94
N ASP A 20 37.33 -8.52 -2.95
CA ASP A 20 37.39 -7.72 -1.72
C ASP A 20 36.17 -7.91 -0.81
N VAL A 21 34.99 -8.10 -1.39
CA VAL A 21 33.75 -8.36 -0.63
C VAL A 21 33.74 -9.80 -0.14
N GLN A 22 34.21 -10.74 -0.95
CA GLN A 22 34.33 -12.14 -0.56
C GLN A 22 35.28 -12.34 0.62
N ASP A 23 36.45 -11.69 0.59
CA ASP A 23 37.46 -11.79 1.65
C ASP A 23 36.98 -11.14 2.95
N LYS A 24 36.33 -9.98 2.86
CA LYS A 24 35.70 -9.33 4.03
C LYS A 24 34.61 -10.22 4.63
N ALA A 25 33.71 -10.76 3.80
CA ALA A 25 32.67 -11.67 4.26
C ALA A 25 33.27 -12.94 4.89
N ARG A 26 34.34 -13.49 4.31
CA ARG A 26 35.07 -14.64 4.84
C ARG A 26 35.71 -14.35 6.19
N ALA A 27 36.37 -13.20 6.33
CA ALA A 27 36.99 -12.78 7.58
C ALA A 27 35.94 -12.59 8.69
N LEU A 28 34.79 -11.98 8.37
CA LEU A 28 33.69 -11.80 9.30
C LEU A 28 33.07 -13.13 9.75
N GLU A 29 32.83 -14.05 8.82
CA GLU A 29 32.32 -15.38 9.15
C GLU A 29 33.32 -16.19 9.99
N MET A 30 34.61 -16.10 9.68
CA MET A 30 35.66 -16.82 10.41
C MET A 30 35.84 -16.30 11.85
N GLY A 31 35.50 -15.04 12.10
CA GLY A 31 35.51 -14.42 13.43
C GLY A 31 34.28 -14.71 14.30
N LYS A 32 33.28 -15.46 13.81
CA LYS A 32 32.07 -15.76 14.60
C LYS A 32 32.33 -16.76 15.72
N GLU A 33 31.76 -16.49 16.89
CA GLU A 33 31.90 -17.30 18.10
C GLU A 33 31.38 -18.73 17.94
N ASP A 34 30.43 -18.98 17.03
CA ASP A 34 29.90 -20.33 16.71
C ASP A 34 30.93 -21.30 16.09
N LEU A 35 32.09 -20.76 15.70
CA LEU A 35 33.22 -21.52 15.19
C LEU A 35 34.28 -21.78 16.27
N ALA A 36 34.13 -21.21 17.47
CA ALA A 36 35.01 -21.48 18.60
C ALA A 36 34.94 -22.98 18.97
N GLY A 37 36.10 -23.61 19.12
CA GLY A 37 36.22 -25.02 19.51
C GLY A 37 36.20 -26.06 18.38
N LYS A 38 36.03 -25.66 17.12
CA LYS A 38 36.17 -26.57 15.96
C LYS A 38 37.61 -26.58 15.43
N PRO A 39 38.09 -27.67 14.78
CA PRO A 39 39.35 -27.64 14.04
C PRO A 39 39.29 -26.65 12.86
N ASP A 40 40.41 -26.01 12.52
CA ASP A 40 40.44 -24.95 11.49
C ASP A 40 40.01 -25.44 10.10
N ASP A 41 40.29 -26.71 9.77
CA ASP A 41 39.84 -27.34 8.51
C ASP A 41 38.30 -27.44 8.43
N VAL A 42 37.66 -27.71 9.57
CA VAL A 42 36.19 -27.78 9.68
C VAL A 42 35.59 -26.37 9.64
N LYS A 43 36.23 -25.39 10.31
CA LYS A 43 35.80 -23.99 10.23
C LYS A 43 35.84 -23.47 8.79
N ALA A 44 36.93 -23.74 8.07
CA ALA A 44 37.09 -23.31 6.68
C ALA A 44 35.96 -23.84 5.79
N LYS A 45 35.63 -25.13 5.89
CA LYS A 45 34.52 -25.76 5.15
C LYS A 45 33.15 -25.20 5.52
N ILE A 46 32.92 -24.92 6.81
CA ILE A 46 31.66 -24.30 7.26
C ILE A 46 31.54 -22.87 6.70
N VAL A 47 32.59 -22.07 6.79
CA VAL A 47 32.61 -20.70 6.28
C VAL A 47 32.40 -20.69 4.77
N GLU A 48 33.09 -21.55 4.03
CA GLU A 48 32.90 -21.69 2.57
C GLU A 48 31.46 -22.03 2.20
N GLY A 49 30.83 -22.98 2.90
CA GLY A 49 29.42 -23.32 2.69
C GLY A 49 28.48 -22.16 2.98
N ARG A 50 28.73 -21.40 4.05
CA ARG A 50 27.93 -20.21 4.40
C ARG A 50 28.08 -19.09 3.37
N LEU A 51 29.31 -18.81 2.94
CA LEU A 51 29.58 -17.80 1.91
C LEU A 51 28.92 -18.17 0.58
N LYS A 52 29.05 -19.44 0.17
CA LYS A 52 28.41 -19.94 -1.05
C LYS A 52 26.89 -19.74 -0.99
N LYS A 53 26.26 -20.10 0.14
CA LYS A 53 24.82 -19.86 0.36
C LYS A 53 24.49 -18.37 0.28
N HIS A 54 25.24 -17.53 0.99
CA HIS A 54 25.01 -16.08 1.03
C HIS A 54 25.12 -15.43 -0.36
N PHE A 55 26.17 -15.75 -1.12
CA PHE A 55 26.33 -15.23 -2.48
C PHE A 55 25.30 -15.78 -3.45
N THR A 56 24.85 -17.02 -3.25
CA THR A 56 23.76 -17.60 -4.06
C THR A 56 22.43 -16.88 -3.79
N GLU A 57 22.13 -16.54 -2.53
CA GLU A 57 20.94 -15.79 -2.14
C GLU A 57 20.96 -14.33 -2.65
N MET A 58 22.15 -13.73 -2.78
CA MET A 58 22.33 -12.39 -3.36
C MET A 58 22.35 -12.38 -4.89
N ALA A 59 22.56 -13.54 -5.53
CA ALA A 59 22.66 -13.68 -6.97
C ALA A 59 21.30 -13.91 -7.62
N LEU A 60 21.04 -13.24 -8.74
CA LEU A 60 19.79 -13.38 -9.49
C LEU A 60 19.56 -14.81 -9.99
N LEU A 61 20.60 -15.47 -10.48
CA LEU A 61 20.49 -16.82 -11.06
C LEU A 61 20.13 -17.88 -10.02
N GLY A 62 20.61 -17.73 -8.78
CA GLY A 62 20.35 -18.66 -7.67
C GLY A 62 18.96 -18.53 -7.03
N GLN A 63 18.19 -17.52 -7.43
CA GLN A 63 16.85 -17.28 -6.89
C GLN A 63 15.83 -18.26 -7.44
N LYS A 64 14.84 -18.63 -6.60
CA LYS A 64 13.62 -19.29 -7.06
C LYS A 64 12.82 -18.38 -7.99
N TRP A 65 12.25 -18.96 -9.03
CA TRP A 65 11.47 -18.19 -9.99
C TRP A 65 10.09 -17.84 -9.44
N LEU A 66 9.70 -16.57 -9.52
CA LEU A 66 8.45 -16.08 -8.92
C LEU A 66 7.19 -16.74 -9.49
N LYS A 67 7.24 -17.25 -10.73
CA LYS A 67 6.09 -17.93 -11.34
C LYS A 67 6.06 -19.43 -11.07
N ASP A 68 7.18 -19.99 -10.63
CA ASP A 68 7.36 -21.42 -10.42
C ASP A 68 8.50 -21.63 -9.42
N GLU A 69 8.15 -21.94 -8.17
CA GLU A 69 9.11 -22.09 -7.08
C GLU A 69 9.89 -23.41 -7.10
N ASP A 70 9.55 -24.32 -8.03
CA ASP A 70 10.27 -25.58 -8.24
C ASP A 70 11.54 -25.38 -9.08
N MET A 71 11.66 -24.23 -9.75
CA MET A 71 12.79 -23.90 -10.63
C MET A 71 13.50 -22.63 -10.19
N THR A 72 14.81 -22.56 -10.46
CA THR A 72 15.56 -21.32 -10.30
C THR A 72 15.46 -20.42 -11.54
N VAL A 73 15.84 -19.16 -11.40
CA VAL A 73 15.99 -18.24 -12.54
C VAL A 73 16.98 -18.80 -13.56
N GLU A 74 18.04 -19.48 -13.10
CA GLU A 74 19.00 -20.16 -13.97
C GLU A 74 18.36 -21.29 -14.78
N ASP A 75 17.53 -22.13 -14.15
CA ASP A 75 16.85 -23.23 -14.84
C ASP A 75 15.86 -22.72 -15.89
N VAL A 76 15.13 -21.65 -15.56
CA VAL A 76 14.24 -20.97 -16.52
C VAL A 76 15.04 -20.38 -17.69
N LEU A 77 16.22 -19.84 -17.44
CA LEU A 77 17.10 -19.33 -18.49
C LEU A 77 17.59 -20.46 -19.40
N LYS A 78 18.06 -21.57 -18.83
CA LYS A 78 18.49 -22.78 -19.58
C LYS A 78 17.36 -23.37 -20.41
N ALA A 79 16.15 -23.48 -19.84
CA ALA A 79 14.98 -23.97 -20.56
C ALA A 79 14.62 -23.07 -21.76
N ARG A 80 14.79 -21.75 -21.64
CA ARG A 80 14.58 -20.81 -22.75
C ARG A 80 15.67 -20.92 -23.81
N ILE A 81 16.94 -21.05 -23.42
CA ILE A 81 18.06 -21.28 -24.34
C ILE A 81 17.80 -22.54 -25.19
N ALA A 82 17.42 -23.64 -24.54
CA ALA A 82 17.11 -24.89 -25.23
C ALA A 82 15.93 -24.75 -26.20
N LYS A 83 14.90 -23.96 -25.83
CA LYS A 83 13.72 -23.75 -26.67
C LYS A 83 13.98 -22.81 -27.85
N LEU A 84 14.79 -21.77 -27.67
CA LEU A 84 15.09 -20.79 -28.73
C LEU A 84 16.25 -21.25 -29.63
N GLY A 85 17.14 -22.11 -29.14
CA GLY A 85 18.36 -22.50 -29.85
C GLY A 85 19.43 -21.40 -29.87
N GLU A 86 19.28 -20.37 -29.04
CA GLU A 86 20.16 -19.21 -28.96
C GLU A 86 20.71 -19.03 -27.54
N ASN A 87 21.95 -18.54 -27.44
CA ASN A 87 22.57 -18.27 -26.14
C ASN A 87 22.02 -16.98 -25.51
N LEU A 88 21.35 -17.11 -24.36
CA LEU A 88 20.78 -16.00 -23.60
C LEU A 88 21.61 -15.76 -22.34
N VAL A 89 22.12 -14.54 -22.17
CA VAL A 89 22.91 -14.15 -21.00
C VAL A 89 22.37 -12.86 -20.41
N ILE A 90 22.12 -12.85 -19.10
CA ILE A 90 21.79 -11.64 -18.36
C ILE A 90 23.10 -10.91 -18.05
N ARG A 91 23.32 -9.73 -18.65
CA ARG A 91 24.59 -8.98 -18.44
C ARG A 91 24.60 -8.11 -17.19
N ARG A 92 23.51 -7.39 -16.95
CA ARG A 92 23.38 -6.44 -15.84
C ARG A 92 21.92 -6.16 -15.57
N PHE A 93 21.62 -5.76 -14.34
CA PHE A 93 20.35 -5.17 -13.98
C PHE A 93 20.57 -3.98 -13.05
N THR A 94 19.55 -3.16 -12.94
CA THR A 94 19.48 -2.09 -11.94
C THR A 94 18.08 -2.09 -11.37
N ARG A 95 17.97 -2.09 -10.05
CA ARG A 95 16.72 -1.90 -9.32
C ARG A 95 16.73 -0.48 -8.77
N LEU A 96 15.65 0.26 -9.00
CA LEU A 96 15.47 1.59 -8.44
C LEU A 96 14.24 1.55 -7.54
N THR A 97 14.41 1.86 -6.26
CA THR A 97 13.31 1.98 -5.31
C THR A 97 13.13 3.44 -4.92
N LEU A 98 11.91 3.97 -5.07
CA LEU A 98 11.61 5.36 -4.71
C LEU A 98 11.77 5.55 -3.20
N GLY A 99 12.57 6.54 -2.79
CA GLY A 99 12.86 6.81 -1.39
C GLY A 99 13.92 5.91 -0.76
N GLU A 100 14.60 5.05 -1.54
CA GLU A 100 15.74 4.28 -1.05
C GLU A 100 16.84 5.21 -0.53
N GLY A 101 17.27 5.01 0.72
CA GLY A 101 18.29 5.82 1.38
C GLY A 101 17.83 7.21 1.84
N LEU A 102 16.55 7.57 1.72
CA LEU A 102 16.01 8.81 2.28
C LEU A 102 15.46 8.60 3.68
N GLU A 103 15.83 9.48 4.62
CA GLU A 103 15.18 9.54 5.92
C GLU A 103 13.73 9.97 5.74
N LYS A 104 12.80 9.18 6.30
CA LYS A 104 11.40 9.54 6.29
C LYS A 104 11.22 10.78 7.18
N ARG A 105 10.68 11.84 6.62
CA ARG A 105 10.29 13.01 7.42
C ARG A 105 9.07 12.61 8.26
N ASP A 106 9.27 12.39 9.55
CA ASP A 106 8.18 12.29 10.51
C ASP A 106 7.66 13.70 10.80
N ALA A 107 6.50 14.02 10.23
CA ALA A 107 5.78 15.25 10.50
C ALA A 107 4.50 14.90 11.25
N ASP A 108 4.45 15.24 12.54
CA ASP A 108 3.20 15.25 13.29
C ASP A 108 2.37 16.45 12.83
N PHE A 109 1.45 16.18 11.89
CA PHE A 109 0.57 17.19 11.34
C PHE A 109 -0.31 17.82 12.42
N ALA A 110 -0.70 17.07 13.46
CA ALA A 110 -1.54 17.59 14.54
C ALA A 110 -0.77 18.61 15.38
N ALA A 111 0.46 18.28 15.78
CA ALA A 111 1.34 19.21 16.48
C ALA A 111 1.66 20.46 15.61
N GLY A 112 1.83 20.27 14.30
CA GLY A 112 2.04 21.38 13.36
C GLY A 112 0.84 22.34 13.27
N VAL A 113 -0.38 21.80 13.21
CA VAL A 113 -1.62 22.59 13.18
C VAL A 113 -1.87 23.29 14.51
N GLU A 114 -1.62 22.62 15.64
CA GLU A 114 -1.80 23.21 16.96
C GLU A 114 -0.79 24.34 17.23
N ALA A 115 0.47 24.17 16.84
CA ALA A 115 1.48 25.23 16.89
C ALA A 115 1.11 26.42 16.00
N GLU A 116 0.46 26.20 14.87
CA GLU A 116 -0.02 27.27 13.99
C GLU A 116 -1.22 28.00 14.60
N LEU A 117 -2.20 27.29 15.15
CA LEU A 117 -3.38 27.86 15.80
C LEU A 117 -3.02 28.61 17.11
N ALA A 118 -1.99 28.16 17.83
CA ALA A 118 -1.52 28.82 19.05
C ALA A 118 -1.05 30.26 18.79
N LYS A 119 -0.55 30.58 17.59
CA LYS A 119 -0.13 31.95 17.21
C LYS A 119 -1.29 32.94 17.19
N TYR A 120 -2.50 32.46 16.93
CA TYR A 120 -3.73 33.27 16.85
C TYR A 120 -4.56 33.22 18.13
N ARG A 121 -4.23 32.35 19.09
CA ARG A 121 -4.87 32.31 20.42
C ARG A 121 -4.43 33.42 21.36
N ALA A 122 -3.40 34.21 20.98
CA ALA A 122 -2.82 35.26 21.81
C ALA A 122 -3.39 36.67 21.53
N ASP A 123 -4.40 36.81 20.65
CA ASP A 123 -5.07 38.09 20.48
C ASP A 123 -6.02 38.38 21.65
N PRO A 124 -5.82 39.46 22.43
CA PRO A 124 -6.67 39.82 23.57
C PRO A 124 -8.09 40.29 23.18
N ASN A 125 -8.48 40.14 21.91
CA ASN A 125 -9.83 40.42 21.41
C ASN A 125 -10.47 39.20 20.70
N ALA A 126 -9.98 37.99 20.95
CA ALA A 126 -10.75 36.79 20.64
C ALA A 126 -11.89 36.69 21.66
N ALA A 127 -13.08 37.13 21.26
CA ALA A 127 -14.29 36.99 22.06
C ALA A 127 -14.43 35.54 22.55
N PRO A 128 -14.79 35.32 23.83
CA PRO A 128 -14.95 33.97 24.34
C PRO A 128 -16.10 33.33 23.56
N ALA A 129 -15.84 32.16 22.96
CA ALA A 129 -16.92 31.25 22.59
C ALA A 129 -17.47 30.69 23.91
N THR A 130 -18.25 31.52 24.61
CA THR A 130 -19.13 31.08 25.68
C THR A 130 -20.26 30.29 25.02
N ASP A 131 -20.42 29.07 25.49
CA ASP A 131 -21.72 28.43 25.57
C ASP A 131 -22.83 29.45 25.92
N SER A 132 -23.97 29.25 25.27
CA SER A 132 -25.32 29.74 25.60
C SER A 132 -26.00 30.74 24.64
N GLU A 133 -27.17 30.26 24.20
CA GLU A 133 -28.43 30.96 23.97
C GLU A 133 -28.76 31.49 22.56
N ALA A 134 -29.57 30.67 21.88
CA ALA A 134 -30.48 31.02 20.81
C ALA A 134 -31.55 32.03 21.27
N PRO A 135 -32.12 32.87 20.38
CA PRO A 135 -33.40 33.49 20.63
C PRO A 135 -34.53 32.55 20.18
N GLU A 136 -35.26 32.00 21.15
CA GLU A 136 -36.61 31.45 20.98
C GLU A 136 -37.65 32.59 20.88
N GLU A 137 -38.58 32.48 19.94
CA GLU A 137 -39.96 32.95 20.12
C GLU A 137 -40.90 31.75 19.84
N GLU A 138 -41.64 31.39 20.89
CA GLU A 138 -42.62 30.32 21.15
C GLU A 138 -43.71 30.12 20.07
N ALA A 139 -44.51 29.03 19.93
CA ALA A 139 -44.73 27.68 20.50
C ALA A 139 -46.00 27.12 19.73
N PRO A 140 -46.56 25.88 19.89
CA PRO A 140 -46.35 24.90 20.94
C PRO A 140 -46.25 23.39 20.56
N LYS A 141 -45.43 22.70 21.35
CA LYS A 141 -45.56 21.39 22.05
C LYS A 141 -46.60 20.34 21.60
N ALA A 142 -46.11 19.10 21.43
CA ALA A 142 -46.51 17.90 22.20
C ALA A 142 -45.57 16.73 21.80
N ASP A 143 -44.57 16.40 22.63
CA ASP A 143 -44.55 15.30 23.62
C ASP A 143 -44.33 13.90 23.00
N ALA A 144 -43.19 13.30 23.36
CA ALA A 144 -42.64 12.03 22.86
C ALA A 144 -43.36 10.81 23.50
N PRO A 145 -43.24 9.57 22.97
CA PRO A 145 -42.01 8.79 23.22
C PRO A 145 -41.63 7.70 22.17
N LYS A 146 -40.32 7.47 22.06
CA LYS A 146 -39.57 6.18 22.05
C LYS A 146 -39.99 5.00 21.13
N ALA A 147 -38.93 4.42 20.55
CA ALA A 147 -38.70 3.00 20.23
C ALA A 147 -39.09 2.44 18.85
N GLU A 148 -38.12 1.68 18.32
CA GLU A 148 -38.25 0.47 17.47
C GLU A 148 -38.58 0.61 15.97
N ALA A 149 -37.65 0.08 15.16
CA ALA A 149 -37.89 -0.45 13.81
C ALA A 149 -39.06 -1.46 13.86
N PRO A 150 -39.88 -1.68 12.80
CA PRO A 150 -39.38 -2.28 11.55
C PRO A 150 -40.20 -2.02 10.24
N ARG A 151 -39.59 -2.44 9.12
CA ARG A 151 -40.19 -3.12 7.96
C ARG A 151 -41.05 -2.38 6.91
N GLU A 152 -40.58 -2.58 5.67
CA GLU A 152 -41.29 -2.98 4.44
C GLU A 152 -42.18 -1.94 3.70
N GLU A 153 -41.65 -1.51 2.55
CA GLU A 153 -42.22 -1.47 1.17
C GLU A 153 -43.73 -1.78 0.97
N PRO A 154 -44.38 -1.40 -0.16
CA PRO A 154 -44.02 -0.48 -1.27
C PRO A 154 -45.18 0.47 -1.66
N GLY A 155 -44.97 1.42 -2.57
CA GLY A 155 -46.11 2.13 -3.18
C GLY A 155 -45.77 3.35 -4.02
N ALA A 156 -45.84 3.18 -5.34
CA ALA A 156 -45.58 4.19 -6.36
C ALA A 156 -46.52 5.41 -6.32
N ALA A 157 -45.99 6.59 -6.66
CA ALA A 157 -46.32 7.32 -7.90
C ALA A 157 -45.97 8.83 -7.82
N ALA A 158 -45.01 9.21 -8.66
CA ALA A 158 -44.98 10.41 -9.51
C ALA A 158 -45.44 11.78 -8.97
N ALA A 159 -44.51 12.74 -8.87
CA ALA A 159 -44.46 13.94 -9.75
C ALA A 159 -43.31 14.89 -9.32
N ALA A 160 -42.37 15.11 -10.24
CA ALA A 160 -41.29 16.10 -10.17
C ALA A 160 -41.81 17.49 -10.64
N PRO A 161 -41.05 18.62 -10.58
CA PRO A 161 -39.60 18.71 -10.34
C PRO A 161 -39.10 19.87 -9.46
N ALA A 162 -38.09 19.59 -8.63
CA ALA A 162 -37.13 20.59 -8.15
C ALA A 162 -35.72 20.03 -8.39
N ALA A 163 -34.85 20.86 -8.97
CA ALA A 163 -33.49 20.49 -9.39
C ALA A 163 -32.68 19.86 -8.23
N PRO A 164 -32.02 18.70 -8.42
CA PRO A 164 -31.50 17.94 -7.31
C PRO A 164 -30.09 18.40 -6.96
N ALA A 165 -29.93 18.90 -5.74
CA ALA A 165 -28.62 19.02 -5.11
C ALA A 165 -28.13 17.59 -4.78
N VAL A 166 -27.17 17.09 -5.55
CA VAL A 166 -26.54 15.79 -5.28
C VAL A 166 -25.89 15.84 -3.90
N SER A 167 -26.46 15.12 -2.93
CA SER A 167 -25.96 15.13 -1.56
C SER A 167 -24.75 14.21 -1.43
N ALA A 168 -23.80 14.58 -0.55
CA ALA A 168 -22.61 13.77 -0.29
C ALA A 168 -22.97 12.39 0.33
N ALA A 169 -24.13 12.28 0.98
CA ALA A 169 -24.65 11.03 1.51
C ALA A 169 -25.04 10.06 0.39
N ASP A 170 -25.67 10.55 -0.67
CA ASP A 170 -26.13 9.74 -1.80
C ASP A 170 -24.93 9.20 -2.61
N VAL A 171 -23.90 10.04 -2.83
CA VAL A 171 -22.66 9.61 -3.51
C VAL A 171 -21.96 8.50 -2.73
N LYS A 172 -21.94 8.60 -1.40
CA LYS A 172 -21.34 7.57 -0.53
C LYS A 172 -22.15 6.28 -0.55
N ALA A 173 -23.47 6.37 -0.51
CA ALA A 173 -24.36 5.22 -0.52
C ALA A 173 -24.32 4.47 -1.86
N LEU A 174 -24.29 5.20 -2.98
CA LEU A 174 -24.16 4.61 -4.31
C LEU A 174 -22.83 3.88 -4.47
N ARG A 175 -21.72 4.50 -4.07
CA ARG A 175 -20.38 3.89 -4.10
C ARG A 175 -20.28 2.62 -3.27
N MET A 176 -20.90 2.58 -2.08
CA MET A 176 -20.90 1.38 -1.24
C MET A 176 -21.68 0.23 -1.85
N ARG A 177 -22.67 0.51 -2.71
CA ARG A 177 -23.58 -0.48 -3.25
C ARG A 177 -23.20 -0.96 -4.66
N SER A 178 -22.66 -0.09 -5.52
CA SER A 178 -22.13 -0.46 -6.85
C SER A 178 -20.62 -0.73 -6.87
N GLY A 179 -19.88 -0.28 -5.86
CA GLY A 179 -18.41 -0.35 -5.86
C GLY A 179 -17.73 0.64 -6.81
N ALA A 180 -18.48 1.52 -7.49
CA ALA A 180 -17.93 2.41 -8.50
C ALA A 180 -17.14 3.61 -7.95
N GLY A 181 -16.31 4.20 -8.81
CA GLY A 181 -15.53 5.38 -8.50
C GLY A 181 -16.40 6.56 -8.09
N ILE A 182 -15.85 7.44 -7.24
CA ILE A 182 -16.57 8.61 -6.71
C ILE A 182 -17.08 9.56 -7.82
N LEU A 183 -16.36 9.62 -8.94
CA LEU A 183 -16.71 10.43 -10.11
C LEU A 183 -17.86 9.81 -10.90
N ASP A 184 -17.88 8.48 -11.06
CA ASP A 184 -18.96 7.75 -11.73
C ASP A 184 -20.23 7.77 -10.89
N SER A 185 -20.12 7.62 -9.57
CA SER A 185 -21.26 7.77 -8.65
C SER A 185 -21.84 9.18 -8.66
N LYS A 186 -20.99 10.21 -8.71
CA LYS A 186 -21.43 11.60 -8.77
C LYS A 186 -22.09 11.93 -10.11
N LYS A 187 -21.57 11.38 -11.22
CA LYS A 187 -22.11 11.57 -12.56
C LYS A 187 -23.43 10.82 -12.73
N ALA A 188 -23.53 9.58 -12.27
CA ALA A 188 -24.76 8.81 -12.26
C ALA A 188 -25.89 9.55 -11.51
N LEU A 189 -25.61 10.08 -10.31
CA LEU A 189 -26.61 10.82 -9.53
C LEU A 189 -26.98 12.17 -10.16
N ALA A 190 -26.08 12.80 -10.90
CA ALA A 190 -26.38 14.03 -11.63
C ALA A 190 -27.28 13.77 -12.84
N GLU A 191 -27.03 12.68 -13.58
CA GLU A 191 -27.80 12.28 -14.78
C GLU A 191 -29.18 11.70 -14.42
N THR A 192 -29.30 11.02 -13.28
CA THR A 192 -30.56 10.41 -12.82
C THR A 192 -31.36 11.29 -11.89
N GLY A 193 -30.85 12.48 -11.57
CA GLY A 193 -31.51 13.47 -10.73
C GLY A 193 -31.63 13.05 -9.26
N GLY A 194 -30.63 12.34 -8.72
CA GLY A 194 -30.61 11.86 -7.33
C GLY A 194 -31.35 10.54 -7.09
N GLY A 195 -31.83 9.87 -8.14
CA GLY A 195 -32.46 8.55 -8.02
C GLY A 195 -31.43 7.43 -7.85
N MET A 196 -31.37 6.82 -6.66
CA MET A 196 -30.40 5.75 -6.32
C MET A 196 -30.51 4.51 -7.21
N GLU A 197 -31.72 4.01 -7.52
CA GLU A 197 -31.90 2.79 -8.32
C GLU A 197 -31.46 3.00 -9.78
N LYS A 198 -31.87 4.12 -10.39
CA LYS A 198 -31.44 4.49 -11.73
C LYS A 198 -29.93 4.75 -11.81
N ALA A 199 -29.35 5.30 -10.74
CA ALA A 199 -27.91 5.55 -10.68
C ALA A 199 -27.09 4.26 -10.53
N LEU A 200 -27.64 3.22 -9.91
CA LEU A 200 -27.02 1.88 -9.87
C LEU A 200 -27.01 1.25 -11.25
N GLU A 201 -28.16 1.23 -11.95
CA GLU A 201 -28.25 0.71 -13.32
C GLU A 201 -27.37 1.48 -14.31
N TRP A 202 -27.23 2.80 -14.12
CA TRP A 202 -26.34 3.63 -14.93
C TRP A 202 -24.86 3.25 -14.75
N VAL A 203 -24.48 2.79 -13.56
CA VAL A 203 -23.09 2.44 -13.22
C VAL A 203 -22.72 1.00 -13.60
N GLU A 204 -23.69 0.08 -13.61
CA GLU A 204 -23.48 -1.33 -14.02
C GLU A 204 -23.45 -1.54 -15.55
N LYS A 205 -23.81 -0.52 -16.32
CA LYS A 205 -23.88 -0.55 -17.79
C LYS A 205 -22.61 -0.02 -18.44
#